data_AF-A0A1S3LNU5-F1
#
_entry.id   AF-A0A1S3LNU5-F1
#
_cell.length_a   1.000
_cell.length_b   1.000
_cell.length_c   1.000
_cell.angle_alpha   90.00
_cell.angle_beta   90.00
_cell.angle_gamma   90.00
#
_symmetry.space_group_name_H-M   'P 1'
#
loop_
_entity.id
_entity.type
_entity.pdbx_description
1 polymer ?
#
loop_
_entity_poly.entity_id
_entity_poly.type
_entity_poly.pdbx_seq_one_letter_code
_entity_poly.pdbx_strand_id
1 'polypeptide(L)'
;MSFRMYAREISPPVRISLLVVTLVSLGICSELKVRVRLSDGLIGEEILDANSENDDITVEFKQGDGTHITVVFDFKRHYADLWKVGIGLKASCQSGVTVQPGETSHLVEEPVEKDVRIVRALILGEPERGQNQYQVLCFVSRLDHHEIIPTEFMARLRQKNPHLVRTAEEKRGVEHLHMDMAVNVSHAGHLYTLIHNLCKEAHEGFYTRTADTKHWLDKGIETIEFEPLPQTVDVSGLQRCPSTLDLWQPCFCSYHLRLEWLPCLLKYCRSRRGAAGRANPYKCGIRSCSKGYRFDYYVPHKQLCPWDEET
;
A
#
# COMPACT_ATOMS: atom_id res chain seq x y z
N MET A 1 49.38 -51.09 -59.62
CA MET A 1 48.02 -51.68 -59.52
C MET A 1 47.37 -51.09 -58.28
N SER A 2 46.13 -50.65 -58.18
CA SER A 2 45.06 -50.25 -59.10
C SER A 2 44.01 -49.57 -58.19
N PHE A 3 43.36 -48.52 -58.68
CA PHE A 3 42.25 -47.73 -58.12
C PHE A 3 41.22 -48.45 -57.22
N ARG A 4 40.68 -47.73 -56.20
CA ARG A 4 39.31 -47.13 -56.26
C ARG A 4 38.93 -46.27 -55.03
N MET A 5 38.47 -45.05 -55.29
CA MET A 5 37.55 -44.25 -54.47
C MET A 5 36.10 -44.78 -54.62
N TYR A 6 35.25 -44.52 -53.61
CA TYR A 6 33.86 -43.96 -53.61
C TYR A 6 33.45 -43.90 -52.11
N ALA A 7 33.19 -42.78 -51.42
CA ALA A 7 32.26 -41.64 -51.56
C ALA A 7 30.87 -41.84 -50.91
N ARG A 8 30.44 -40.83 -50.13
CA ARG A 8 29.11 -40.47 -49.54
C ARG A 8 28.85 -40.92 -48.09
N GLU A 9 28.27 -40.13 -47.17
CA GLU A 9 27.73 -38.75 -47.19
C GLU A 9 27.38 -38.31 -45.73
N ILE A 10 27.48 -36.99 -45.47
CA ILE A 10 26.60 -36.13 -44.63
C ILE A 10 26.59 -36.28 -43.09
N SER A 11 27.22 -35.31 -42.43
CA SER A 11 26.81 -34.67 -41.15
C SER A 11 25.77 -33.56 -41.40
N PRO A 12 25.06 -32.90 -40.43
CA PRO A 12 24.95 -33.05 -38.95
C PRO A 12 23.46 -32.88 -38.49
N PRO A 13 23.11 -32.31 -37.31
CA PRO A 13 23.53 -32.58 -35.93
C PRO A 13 22.38 -33.07 -35.04
N VAL A 14 22.76 -33.62 -33.88
CA VAL A 14 21.91 -33.85 -32.71
C VAL A 14 21.13 -32.58 -32.35
N ARG A 15 19.79 -32.68 -32.34
CA ARG A 15 18.91 -31.65 -31.79
C ARG A 15 19.09 -31.61 -30.27
N ILE A 16 19.94 -30.69 -29.81
CA ILE A 16 19.86 -30.21 -28.43
C ILE A 16 18.55 -29.43 -28.34
N SER A 17 17.51 -30.03 -27.77
CA SER A 17 16.33 -29.28 -27.33
C SER A 17 16.81 -28.31 -26.25
N LEU A 18 17.06 -27.07 -26.65
CA LEU A 18 17.10 -25.95 -25.73
C LEU A 18 15.70 -25.83 -25.13
N LEU A 19 15.50 -26.39 -23.93
CA LEU A 19 14.44 -25.94 -23.04
C LEU A 19 14.77 -24.49 -22.72
N VAL A 20 14.25 -23.58 -23.55
CA VAL A 20 14.11 -22.17 -23.20
C VAL A 20 13.16 -22.18 -22.01
N VAL A 21 13.73 -22.21 -20.81
CA VAL A 21 13.01 -21.82 -19.60
C VAL A 21 12.75 -20.34 -19.81
N THR A 22 11.58 -20.03 -20.35
CA THR A 22 11.02 -18.70 -20.21
C THR A 22 10.92 -18.47 -18.71
N LEU A 23 11.88 -17.70 -18.17
CA LEU A 23 11.72 -17.03 -16.89
C LEU A 23 10.57 -16.04 -17.08
N VAL A 24 9.34 -16.55 -17.11
CA VAL A 24 8.18 -15.76 -16.76
C VAL A 24 8.45 -15.41 -15.31
N SER A 25 8.85 -14.16 -15.08
CA SER A 25 8.79 -13.54 -13.77
C SER A 25 7.32 -13.54 -13.37
N LEU A 26 6.83 -14.67 -12.87
CA LEU A 26 5.55 -14.79 -12.21
C LEU A 26 5.64 -13.84 -11.02
N GLY A 27 5.00 -12.67 -11.13
CA GLY A 27 4.78 -11.79 -9.98
C GLY A 27 4.23 -12.63 -8.84
N ILE A 28 4.86 -12.56 -7.68
CA ILE A 28 4.46 -13.34 -6.51
C ILE A 28 3.35 -12.54 -5.82
N CYS A 29 2.10 -12.77 -6.22
CA CYS A 29 0.97 -12.35 -5.41
C CYS A 29 0.74 -13.39 -4.30
N SER A 30 0.47 -12.93 -3.08
CA SER A 30 0.12 -13.82 -1.97
C SER A 30 -1.04 -13.28 -1.17
N GLU A 31 -2.03 -14.15 -0.95
CA GLU A 31 -3.19 -13.85 -0.13
C GLU A 31 -3.08 -14.56 1.23
N LEU A 32 -3.45 -13.86 2.30
CA LEU A 32 -3.56 -14.39 3.66
C LEU A 32 -4.95 -14.06 4.23
N LYS A 33 -5.72 -15.08 4.60
CA LYS A 33 -7.06 -14.92 5.19
C LYS A 33 -7.04 -15.11 6.70
N VAL A 34 -6.99 -14.05 7.48
CA VAL A 34 -6.85 -14.11 8.94
C VAL A 34 -8.21 -13.98 9.61
N ARG A 35 -8.63 -14.98 10.37
CA ARG A 35 -9.78 -14.84 11.27
C ARG A 35 -9.37 -14.04 12.50
N VAL A 36 -10.13 -13.00 12.82
CA VAL A 36 -9.89 -12.13 13.98
C VAL A 36 -11.19 -11.90 14.75
N ARG A 37 -11.06 -11.46 16.00
CA ARG A 37 -12.20 -10.91 16.73
C ARG A 37 -12.21 -9.40 16.51
N LEU A 38 -13.22 -8.90 15.80
CA LEU A 38 -13.41 -7.49 15.48
C LEU A 38 -13.79 -6.68 16.74
N SER A 39 -13.82 -5.36 16.61
CA SER A 39 -14.13 -4.42 17.70
C SER A 39 -15.53 -4.61 18.30
N ASP A 40 -16.47 -5.13 17.52
CA ASP A 40 -17.83 -5.50 17.93
C ASP A 40 -17.89 -6.85 18.70
N GLY A 41 -16.76 -7.55 18.83
CA GLY A 41 -16.66 -8.87 19.46
C GLY A 41 -17.01 -10.05 18.56
N LEU A 42 -17.49 -9.81 17.34
CA LEU A 42 -17.78 -10.82 16.33
C LEU A 42 -16.48 -11.34 15.71
N ILE A 43 -16.56 -12.56 15.16
CA ILE A 43 -15.43 -13.15 14.42
C ILE A 43 -15.59 -12.76 12.96
N GLY A 44 -14.62 -12.01 12.44
CA GLY A 44 -14.52 -11.63 11.03
C GLY A 44 -13.31 -12.26 10.36
N GLU A 45 -13.25 -12.11 9.03
CA GLU A 45 -12.07 -12.44 8.23
C GLU A 45 -11.44 -11.14 7.69
N GLU A 46 -10.15 -10.96 7.98
CA GLU A 46 -9.29 -9.94 7.37
C GLU A 46 -8.48 -10.62 6.26
N ILE A 47 -8.62 -10.13 5.03
CA ILE A 47 -7.90 -10.62 3.86
C ILE A 47 -6.73 -9.66 3.61
N LEU A 48 -5.50 -10.18 3.62
CA LEU A 48 -4.31 -9.42 3.29
C LEU A 48 -3.73 -9.97 1.99
N ASP A 49 -3.72 -9.16 0.93
CA ASP A 49 -3.09 -9.47 -0.35
C ASP A 49 -1.82 -8.66 -0.53
N ALA A 50 -0.71 -9.32 -0.87
CA ALA A 50 0.55 -8.66 -1.16
C ALA A 50 0.92 -8.89 -2.62
N ASN A 51 1.15 -7.80 -3.34
CA ASN A 51 1.49 -7.84 -4.74
C ASN A 51 2.87 -7.22 -4.96
N SER A 52 3.86 -8.11 -5.14
CA SER A 52 5.26 -7.72 -5.33
C SER A 52 5.54 -6.97 -6.64
N GLU A 53 4.63 -7.00 -7.61
CA GLU A 53 4.79 -6.30 -8.89
C GLU A 53 4.43 -4.82 -8.76
N ASN A 54 3.35 -4.53 -8.05
CA ASN A 54 2.95 -3.16 -7.74
C ASN A 54 3.65 -2.59 -6.50
N ASP A 55 4.23 -3.46 -5.67
CA ASP A 55 4.83 -3.15 -4.38
C ASP A 55 3.81 -2.55 -3.39
N ASP A 56 2.65 -3.21 -3.31
CA ASP A 56 1.55 -2.84 -2.44
C ASP A 56 1.03 -4.03 -1.61
N ILE A 57 0.43 -3.69 -0.47
CA ILE A 57 -0.31 -4.62 0.38
C ILE A 57 -1.72 -4.08 0.60
N THR A 58 -2.73 -4.88 0.28
CA THR A 58 -4.15 -4.56 0.47
C THR A 58 -4.73 -5.37 1.63
N VAL A 59 -5.44 -4.71 2.53
CA VAL A 59 -6.16 -5.32 3.66
C VAL A 59 -7.65 -5.04 3.52
N GLU A 60 -8.46 -6.09 3.45
CA GLU A 60 -9.91 -6.00 3.29
C GLU A 60 -10.65 -6.76 4.38
N PHE A 61 -11.70 -6.14 4.92
CA PHE A 61 -12.61 -6.81 5.86
C PHE A 61 -13.96 -6.11 5.92
N LYS A 62 -14.90 -6.73 6.61
CA LYS A 62 -16.25 -6.19 6.85
C LYS A 62 -16.48 -6.01 8.34
N GLN A 63 -16.90 -4.82 8.75
CA GLN A 63 -17.30 -4.50 10.11
C GLN A 63 -18.72 -5.05 10.41
N GLY A 64 -19.10 -5.12 11.69
CA GLY A 64 -20.40 -5.67 12.10
C GLY A 64 -21.63 -4.89 11.64
N ASP A 65 -21.48 -3.58 11.44
CA ASP A 65 -22.47 -2.69 10.82
C ASP A 65 -22.63 -2.93 9.30
N GLY A 66 -21.76 -3.74 8.73
CA GLY A 66 -21.73 -4.06 7.31
C GLY A 66 -20.80 -3.19 6.48
N THR A 67 -20.14 -2.21 7.09
CA THR A 67 -19.15 -1.34 6.44
C THR A 67 -18.01 -2.19 5.87
N HIS A 68 -17.68 -1.99 4.60
CA HIS A 68 -16.57 -2.67 3.93
C HIS A 68 -15.33 -1.76 3.95
N ILE A 69 -14.27 -2.25 4.58
CA ILE A 69 -13.00 -1.53 4.72
C ILE A 69 -11.99 -2.10 3.73
N THR A 70 -11.31 -1.22 3.03
CA THR A 70 -10.13 -1.53 2.21
C THR A 70 -9.01 -0.58 2.64
N VAL A 71 -7.86 -1.14 3.04
CA VAL A 71 -6.65 -0.37 3.36
C VAL A 71 -5.54 -0.80 2.42
N VAL A 72 -4.98 0.13 1.66
CA VAL A 72 -3.85 -0.11 0.77
C VAL A 72 -2.61 0.55 1.36
N PHE A 73 -1.54 -0.22 1.49
CA PHE A 73 -0.19 0.21 1.82
C PHE A 73 0.64 0.16 0.55
N ASP A 74 0.96 1.31 -0.04
CA ASP A 74 1.76 1.45 -1.25
C ASP A 74 3.20 1.81 -0.87
N PHE A 75 4.15 0.95 -1.23
CA PHE A 75 5.59 1.16 -1.02
C PHE A 75 6.29 1.58 -2.32
N LYS A 76 5.54 1.72 -3.41
CA LYS A 76 6.11 1.89 -4.74
C LYS A 76 7.00 3.12 -4.81
N ARG A 77 8.29 2.84 -5.02
CA ARG A 77 9.30 3.87 -5.19
C ARG A 77 9.17 4.51 -6.57
N HIS A 78 9.18 5.82 -6.61
CA HIS A 78 9.29 6.55 -7.88
C HIS A 78 10.74 6.92 -8.11
N TYR A 79 11.27 6.54 -9.26
CA TYR A 79 12.49 7.13 -9.77
C TYR A 79 12.13 8.51 -10.28
N ALA A 80 12.35 9.55 -9.48
CA ALA A 80 12.23 10.92 -9.97
C ALA A 80 13.23 11.10 -11.13
N ASP A 81 12.70 11.43 -12.31
CA ASP A 81 13.40 11.93 -13.51
C ASP A 81 14.88 11.58 -13.71
N LEU A 82 15.19 10.29 -13.90
CA LEU A 82 16.49 9.82 -14.42
C LEU A 82 16.77 10.23 -15.88
N TRP A 83 15.96 11.09 -16.50
CA TRP A 83 16.12 11.52 -17.90
C TRP A 83 16.46 13.01 -18.07
N LYS A 84 16.49 13.82 -17.00
CA LYS A 84 16.80 15.26 -17.11
C LYS A 84 18.28 15.63 -17.01
N VAL A 85 19.18 14.67 -16.77
CA VAL A 85 20.63 14.91 -16.90
C VAL A 85 21.18 14.02 -18.01
N GLY A 86 21.45 14.65 -19.16
CA GLY A 86 21.81 13.99 -20.40
C GLY A 86 23.01 13.07 -20.29
N ILE A 87 22.93 11.95 -20.99
CA ILE A 87 23.63 11.70 -22.26
C ILE A 87 22.82 10.60 -22.96
N GLY A 88 22.41 10.86 -24.20
CA GLY A 88 21.76 9.84 -25.02
C GLY A 88 22.70 8.69 -25.28
N LEU A 89 22.44 7.53 -24.66
CA LEU A 89 22.98 6.25 -25.09
C LEU A 89 21.82 5.26 -25.17
N LYS A 90 21.27 5.12 -26.39
CA LYS A 90 20.55 3.91 -26.76
C LYS A 90 21.53 2.75 -26.60
N ALA A 91 21.39 1.94 -25.56
CA ALA A 91 22.04 0.64 -25.48
C ALA A 91 21.37 -0.28 -26.51
N SER A 92 21.89 -0.28 -27.72
CA SER A 92 21.72 -1.35 -28.69
C SER A 92 22.64 -2.49 -28.28
N CYS A 93 22.08 -3.66 -27.97
CA CYS A 93 22.87 -4.88 -27.81
C CYS A 93 23.41 -5.31 -29.16
N GLN A 94 24.59 -4.82 -29.55
CA GLN A 94 25.44 -5.48 -30.55
C GLN A 94 26.90 -5.02 -30.45
N SER A 95 27.76 -6.00 -30.19
CA SER A 95 29.17 -6.09 -30.63
C SER A 95 30.18 -5.04 -30.13
N GLY A 96 30.89 -5.43 -29.07
CA GLY A 96 32.34 -5.23 -28.88
C GLY A 96 32.94 -3.86 -29.21
N VAL A 97 32.94 -2.96 -28.22
CA VAL A 97 33.89 -1.84 -28.15
C VAL A 97 34.45 -1.79 -26.73
N THR A 98 35.77 -1.95 -26.60
CA THR A 98 36.50 -1.82 -25.33
C THR A 98 36.63 -0.33 -24.97
N VAL A 99 35.98 0.11 -23.89
CA VAL A 99 36.12 1.46 -23.34
C VAL A 99 36.97 1.39 -22.06
N GLN A 100 38.02 2.21 -21.99
CA GLN A 100 38.90 2.31 -20.82
C GLN A 100 38.17 2.99 -19.63
N PRO A 101 38.50 2.65 -18.37
CA PRO A 101 37.79 3.19 -17.21
C PRO A 101 38.25 4.63 -16.91
N GLY A 102 37.39 5.60 -17.22
CA GLY A 102 37.42 6.93 -16.61
C GLY A 102 36.53 6.91 -15.37
N GLU A 103 37.10 7.30 -14.23
CA GLU A 103 36.48 7.34 -12.91
C GLU A 103 35.36 8.40 -12.88
N THR A 104 34.11 7.99 -13.17
CA THR A 104 32.92 8.80 -12.89
C THR A 104 32.33 8.35 -11.56
N SER A 105 32.54 9.16 -10.52
CA SER A 105 31.79 9.09 -9.27
C SER A 105 30.32 9.39 -9.54
N HIS A 106 29.56 8.37 -9.94
CA HIS A 106 28.10 8.44 -10.01
C HIS A 106 27.58 8.56 -8.57
N LEU A 107 27.12 9.76 -8.20
CA LEU A 107 26.19 9.91 -7.09
C LEU A 107 24.91 9.18 -7.50
N VAL A 108 24.76 7.95 -7.03
CA VAL A 108 23.50 7.21 -7.09
C VAL A 108 22.59 7.90 -6.08
N GLU A 109 21.75 8.84 -6.53
CA GLU A 109 20.70 9.37 -5.68
C GLU A 109 19.69 8.26 -5.36
N GLU A 110 19.46 8.03 -4.07
CA GLU A 110 18.59 6.95 -3.60
C GLU A 110 17.13 7.19 -4.04
N PRO A 111 16.38 6.13 -4.39
CA PRO A 111 14.99 6.26 -4.78
C PRO A 111 14.17 6.88 -3.65
N VAL A 112 13.32 7.84 -4.00
CA VAL A 112 12.43 8.51 -3.07
C VAL A 112 11.40 7.50 -2.55
N GLU A 113 11.43 7.22 -1.25
CA GLU A 113 10.44 6.41 -0.55
C GLU A 113 9.15 7.23 -0.37
N LYS A 114 8.04 6.67 -0.89
CA LYS A 114 6.74 7.33 -1.00
C LYS A 114 5.69 6.52 -0.25
N ASP A 115 6.06 5.93 0.88
CA ASP A 115 5.19 5.04 1.64
C ASP A 115 3.84 5.75 1.91
N VAL A 116 2.78 5.29 1.25
CA VAL A 116 1.43 5.86 1.31
C VAL A 116 0.46 4.82 1.86
N ARG A 117 -0.44 5.27 2.72
CA ARG A 117 -1.58 4.51 3.22
C ARG A 117 -2.87 5.16 2.72
N ILE A 118 -3.70 4.36 2.04
CA ILE A 118 -5.02 4.77 1.59
C ILE A 118 -6.06 3.91 2.32
N VAL A 119 -7.00 4.55 3.00
CA VAL A 119 -8.11 3.90 3.69
C VAL A 119 -9.40 4.26 2.99
N ARG A 120 -10.13 3.25 2.53
CA ARG A 120 -11.47 3.37 1.96
C ARG A 120 -12.46 2.68 2.90
N ALA A 121 -13.51 3.39 3.29
CA ALA A 121 -14.64 2.83 4.02
C ALA A 121 -15.91 3.00 3.18
N LEU A 122 -16.49 1.90 2.70
CA LEU A 122 -17.82 1.89 2.09
C LEU A 122 -18.83 1.56 3.17
N ILE A 123 -19.56 2.57 3.61
CA ILE A 123 -20.53 2.54 4.70
C ILE A 123 -21.91 2.36 4.07
N LEU A 124 -22.62 1.33 4.50
CA LEU A 124 -23.97 1.05 4.02
C LEU A 124 -24.96 2.00 4.70
N GLY A 125 -25.93 2.52 3.93
CA GLY A 125 -27.03 3.28 4.51
C GLY A 125 -27.89 2.41 5.41
N GLU A 126 -28.41 3.01 6.47
CA GLU A 126 -29.39 2.38 7.35
C GLU A 126 -30.82 2.54 6.81
N PRO A 127 -31.45 1.48 6.25
CA PRO A 127 -32.79 1.59 5.68
C PRO A 127 -33.84 1.98 6.73
N GLU A 128 -33.64 1.58 7.99
CA GLU A 128 -34.50 1.93 9.12
C GLU A 128 -34.48 3.44 9.44
N ARG A 129 -33.41 4.14 9.06
CA ARG A 129 -33.27 5.61 9.17
C ARG A 129 -33.63 6.33 7.86
N GLY A 130 -34.22 5.60 6.89
CA GLY A 130 -34.57 6.14 5.57
C GLY A 130 -33.39 6.33 4.63
N GLN A 131 -32.21 5.78 4.95
CA GLN A 131 -31.02 5.85 4.11
C GLN A 131 -30.99 4.64 3.16
N ASN A 132 -31.14 4.88 1.88
CA ASN A 132 -31.17 3.83 0.84
C ASN A 132 -29.90 3.80 -0.03
N GLN A 133 -28.94 4.69 0.23
CA GLN A 133 -27.68 4.78 -0.50
C GLN A 133 -26.50 4.49 0.44
N TYR A 134 -25.39 4.04 -0.13
CA TYR A 134 -24.13 3.90 0.58
C TYR A 134 -23.32 5.18 0.47
N GLN A 135 -22.40 5.38 1.40
CA GLN A 135 -21.43 6.48 1.38
C GLN A 135 -20.02 5.90 1.39
N VAL A 136 -19.09 6.54 0.68
CA VAL A 136 -17.69 6.12 0.64
C VAL A 136 -16.82 7.23 1.19
N LEU A 137 -16.03 6.91 2.22
CA LEU A 137 -14.98 7.75 2.75
C LEU A 137 -13.62 7.26 2.23
N CYS A 138 -12.75 8.19 1.86
CA CYS A 138 -11.39 7.89 1.44
C CYS A 138 -10.39 8.82 2.13
N PHE A 139 -9.46 8.24 2.89
CA PHE A 139 -8.40 8.94 3.60
C PHE A 139 -7.04 8.52 3.04
N VAL A 140 -6.27 9.49 2.56
CA VAL A 140 -4.91 9.29 2.06
C VAL A 140 -3.95 9.90 3.07
N SER A 141 -2.93 9.15 3.48
CA SER A 141 -1.94 9.62 4.45
C SER A 141 -0.59 8.98 4.23
N ARG A 142 0.46 9.57 4.81
CA ARG A 142 1.78 8.92 4.83
C ARG A 142 1.74 7.66 5.68
N LEU A 143 2.40 6.61 5.21
CA LEU A 143 2.64 5.39 5.96
C LEU A 143 3.93 5.53 6.77
N ASP A 144 3.85 5.26 8.07
CA ASP A 144 5.03 5.30 8.94
C ASP A 144 5.82 3.98 8.85
N HIS A 145 7.15 4.10 8.94
CA HIS A 145 8.02 2.92 8.99
C HIS A 145 7.63 2.00 10.16
N HIS A 146 7.61 0.68 9.91
CA HIS A 146 7.24 -0.37 10.88
C HIS A 146 5.75 -0.45 11.25
N GLU A 147 4.87 0.25 10.54
CA GLU A 147 3.43 0.02 10.65
C GLU A 147 3.07 -1.39 10.19
N ILE A 148 3.61 -1.78 9.04
CA ILE A 148 3.48 -3.09 8.40
C ILE A 148 4.85 -3.53 7.84
N ILE A 149 5.08 -4.83 7.70
CA ILE A 149 6.27 -5.36 7.01
C ILE A 149 6.20 -5.07 5.51
N PRO A 150 7.34 -4.88 4.84
CA PRO A 150 7.39 -4.72 3.39
C PRO A 150 6.78 -5.89 2.60
N THR A 151 6.33 -5.58 1.38
CA THR A 151 5.64 -6.49 0.46
C THR A 151 6.41 -7.78 0.23
N GLU A 152 7.74 -7.74 0.08
CA GLU A 152 8.56 -8.92 -0.22
C GLU A 152 8.57 -9.96 0.92
N PHE A 153 8.30 -9.52 2.15
CA PHE A 153 8.17 -10.40 3.30
C PHE A 153 6.76 -10.94 3.43
N MET A 154 5.75 -10.09 3.19
CA MET A 154 4.36 -10.49 3.24
C MET A 154 4.05 -11.55 2.17
N ALA A 155 4.54 -11.35 0.94
CA ALA A 155 4.41 -12.28 -0.20
C ALA A 155 4.85 -13.73 0.09
N ARG A 156 5.72 -13.91 1.11
CA ARG A 156 6.30 -15.20 1.51
C ARG A 156 5.62 -15.80 2.74
N LEU A 157 4.73 -15.07 3.40
CA LEU A 157 3.97 -15.60 4.52
C LEU A 157 3.01 -16.68 4.03
N ARG A 158 2.82 -17.69 4.88
CA ARG A 158 1.89 -18.79 4.63
C ARG A 158 1.10 -19.02 5.90
N GLN A 159 -0.20 -19.21 5.76
CA GLN A 159 -1.06 -19.40 6.91
C GLN A 159 -0.86 -20.78 7.53
N LYS A 160 -0.52 -20.79 8.82
CA LYS A 160 -0.58 -22.01 9.62
C LYS A 160 -1.94 -22.07 10.31
N ASN A 161 -2.72 -23.11 10.05
CA ASN A 161 -4.09 -23.30 10.54
C ASN A 161 -5.09 -22.16 10.15
N PRO A 162 -5.83 -22.29 9.04
CA PRO A 162 -6.76 -21.27 8.55
C PRO A 162 -8.01 -21.08 9.40
N HIS A 163 -8.30 -22.00 10.32
CA HIS A 163 -9.47 -21.92 11.21
C HIS A 163 -9.20 -21.23 12.54
N LEU A 164 -7.93 -20.94 12.86
CA LEU A 164 -7.54 -20.33 14.12
C LEU A 164 -7.87 -18.83 14.13
N VAL A 165 -8.71 -18.41 15.08
CA VAL A 165 -8.92 -17.00 15.40
C VAL A 165 -7.64 -16.44 16.01
N ARG A 166 -7.07 -15.43 15.36
CA ARG A 166 -5.84 -14.75 15.77
C ARG A 166 -6.16 -13.55 16.65
N THR A 167 -5.20 -13.23 17.50
CA THR A 167 -5.15 -11.98 18.26
C THR A 167 -3.75 -11.40 18.06
N ALA A 168 -3.66 -10.10 17.88
CA ALA A 168 -2.37 -9.42 17.79
C ALA A 168 -1.51 -9.67 19.04
N GLU A 169 -0.21 -9.86 18.84
CA GLU A 169 0.75 -10.02 19.94
C GLU A 169 1.01 -8.68 20.65
N GLU A 170 0.83 -7.57 19.95
CA GLU A 170 0.99 -6.21 20.46
C GLU A 170 -0.24 -5.37 20.08
N LYS A 171 -0.84 -4.67 21.04
CA LYS A 171 -1.92 -3.72 20.77
C LYS A 171 -1.37 -2.31 20.74
N ARG A 172 -1.27 -1.71 19.55
CA ARG A 172 -0.82 -0.31 19.40
C ARG A 172 -1.99 0.65 19.65
N GLY A 173 -1.63 1.88 20.03
CA GLY A 173 -2.58 2.96 20.31
C GLY A 173 -3.36 3.42 19.08
N VAL A 174 -4.20 4.43 19.29
CA VAL A 174 -4.94 5.11 18.23
C VAL A 174 -4.08 6.26 17.70
N GLU A 175 -3.90 6.32 16.38
CA GLU A 175 -3.28 7.45 15.71
C GLU A 175 -4.34 8.46 15.30
N HIS A 176 -4.12 9.72 15.66
CA HIS A 176 -5.05 10.81 15.37
C HIS A 176 -4.60 11.53 14.10
N LEU A 177 -5.48 11.54 13.10
CA LEU A 177 -5.24 12.06 11.77
C LEU A 177 -6.24 13.18 11.48
N HIS A 178 -5.79 14.43 11.59
CA HIS A 178 -6.58 15.59 11.24
C HIS A 178 -6.46 15.86 9.74
N MET A 179 -7.55 15.65 9.00
CA MET A 179 -7.59 15.72 7.54
C MET A 179 -8.09 17.11 7.11
N ASP A 180 -7.14 18.00 6.88
CA ASP A 180 -7.34 19.43 6.61
C ASP A 180 -7.30 19.79 5.12
N MET A 181 -7.07 18.81 4.24
CA MET A 181 -7.00 19.01 2.79
C MET A 181 -7.89 18.02 2.03
N ALA A 182 -8.37 18.45 0.87
CA ALA A 182 -8.97 17.57 -0.12
C ALA A 182 -7.91 17.24 -1.16
N VAL A 183 -8.03 16.10 -1.82
CA VAL A 183 -7.19 15.79 -2.98
C VAL A 183 -8.00 16.05 -4.24
N ASN A 184 -7.62 17.07 -5.02
CA ASN A 184 -8.12 17.27 -6.37
C ASN A 184 -7.10 16.68 -7.36
N VAL A 185 -7.10 15.35 -7.47
CA VAL A 185 -5.99 14.63 -8.10
C VAL A 185 -5.83 15.03 -9.58
N SER A 186 -4.68 15.61 -9.93
CA SER A 186 -4.31 15.91 -11.33
C SER A 186 -3.90 14.64 -12.10
N HIS A 187 -4.21 14.60 -13.40
CA HIS A 187 -3.96 13.45 -14.28
C HIS A 187 -2.46 13.24 -14.60
N ALA A 188 -1.72 12.54 -13.74
CA ALA A 188 -0.52 11.77 -14.08
C ALA A 188 0.00 10.98 -12.88
N GLY A 189 0.43 9.72 -13.09
CA GLY A 189 1.18 8.94 -12.10
C GLY A 189 0.48 7.70 -11.52
N HIS A 190 1.26 6.76 -10.98
CA HIS A 190 0.76 5.51 -10.39
C HIS A 190 -0.12 5.75 -9.16
N LEU A 191 0.31 6.66 -8.27
CA LEU A 191 -0.43 7.02 -7.06
C LEU A 191 -1.80 7.63 -7.40
N TYR A 192 -1.87 8.45 -8.47
CA TYR A 192 -3.15 8.91 -9.03
C TYR A 192 -4.03 7.73 -9.42
N THR A 193 -3.51 6.79 -10.22
CA THR A 193 -4.30 5.64 -10.70
C THR A 193 -4.79 4.78 -9.52
N LEU A 194 -3.96 4.58 -8.50
CA LEU A 194 -4.31 3.83 -7.31
C LEU A 194 -5.43 4.53 -6.52
N ILE A 195 -5.24 5.82 -6.18
CA ILE A 195 -6.24 6.61 -5.44
C ILE A 195 -7.54 6.69 -6.23
N HIS A 196 -7.48 7.01 -7.52
CA HIS A 196 -8.68 7.12 -8.36
C HIS A 196 -9.43 5.79 -8.45
N ASN A 197 -8.74 4.66 -8.68
CA ASN A 197 -9.40 3.37 -8.79
C ASN A 197 -10.07 2.93 -7.49
N LEU A 198 -9.40 3.18 -6.35
CA LEU A 198 -9.92 2.81 -5.04
C LEU A 198 -11.06 3.76 -4.60
N CYS A 199 -10.88 5.06 -4.81
CA CYS A 199 -11.71 6.09 -4.21
C CYS A 199 -12.71 6.76 -5.15
N LYS A 200 -12.81 6.38 -6.44
CA LYS A 200 -13.78 6.94 -7.42
C LYS A 200 -15.24 7.08 -6.95
N GLU A 201 -15.67 6.25 -6.01
CA GLU A 201 -17.04 6.24 -5.46
C GLU A 201 -17.23 7.22 -4.29
N ALA A 202 -16.15 7.83 -3.79
CA ALA A 202 -16.20 8.84 -2.72
C ALA A 202 -16.58 10.20 -3.31
N HIS A 203 -17.89 10.43 -3.44
CA HIS A 203 -18.47 11.65 -4.02
C HIS A 203 -18.16 12.92 -3.21
N GLU A 204 -17.99 12.81 -1.89
CA GLU A 204 -17.67 13.94 -0.99
C GLU A 204 -16.18 14.35 -1.05
N GLY A 205 -15.35 13.60 -1.79
CA GLY A 205 -13.95 13.88 -2.00
C GLY A 205 -13.00 12.94 -1.25
N PHE A 206 -11.70 13.18 -1.46
CA PHE A 206 -10.62 12.41 -0.84
C PHE A 206 -9.94 13.29 0.20
N TYR A 207 -9.78 12.78 1.41
CA TYR A 207 -9.23 13.53 2.52
C TYR A 207 -7.73 13.25 2.67
N THR A 208 -6.92 14.29 2.85
CA THR A 208 -5.47 14.18 3.15
C THR A 208 -5.05 15.22 4.19
N ARG A 209 -3.78 15.20 4.59
CA ARG A 209 -3.18 16.17 5.52
C ARG A 209 -2.22 17.13 4.81
N THR A 210 -2.19 18.39 5.22
CA THR A 210 -1.21 19.38 4.75
C THR A 210 0.23 18.91 4.97
N ALA A 211 0.49 18.23 6.10
CA ALA A 211 1.81 17.69 6.40
C ALA A 211 2.25 16.58 5.42
N ASP A 212 1.32 15.74 4.98
CA ASP A 212 1.60 14.64 4.05
C ASP A 212 1.79 15.18 2.64
N THR A 213 0.91 16.07 2.20
CA THR A 213 1.04 16.81 0.94
C THR A 213 2.39 17.51 0.83
N LYS A 214 2.76 18.28 1.86
CA LYS A 214 4.07 18.96 1.90
C LYS A 214 5.23 17.98 1.82
N HIS A 215 5.16 16.88 2.57
CA HIS A 215 6.18 15.84 2.55
C HIS A 215 6.38 15.26 1.14
N TRP A 216 5.29 14.95 0.44
CA TRP A 216 5.34 14.44 -0.92
C TRP A 216 5.86 15.48 -1.93
N LEU A 217 5.44 16.75 -1.79
CA LEU A 217 5.97 17.84 -2.60
C LEU A 217 7.49 18.02 -2.41
N ASP A 218 7.96 18.05 -1.15
CA ASP A 218 9.39 18.17 -0.80
C ASP A 218 10.23 17.01 -1.35
N LYS A 219 9.60 15.84 -1.54
CA LYS A 219 10.20 14.63 -2.08
C LYS A 219 10.15 14.54 -3.62
N GLY A 220 9.69 15.59 -4.30
CA GLY A 220 9.64 15.62 -5.77
C GLY A 220 8.58 14.69 -6.35
N ILE A 221 7.48 14.43 -5.63
CA ILE A 221 6.26 13.87 -6.23
C ILE A 221 5.58 15.01 -7.01
N GLU A 222 6.02 15.26 -8.23
CA GLU A 222 5.26 16.09 -9.17
C GLU A 222 3.94 15.37 -9.50
N THR A 223 2.83 16.14 -9.62
CA THR A 223 1.49 15.76 -10.16
C THR A 223 0.39 15.25 -9.21
N ILE A 224 0.36 15.66 -7.95
CA ILE A 224 -0.94 15.74 -7.26
C ILE A 224 -1.18 17.21 -6.93
N GLU A 225 -2.03 17.86 -7.73
CA GLU A 225 -2.63 19.12 -7.31
C GLU A 225 -3.52 18.83 -6.10
N PHE A 226 -3.22 19.45 -4.96
CA PHE A 226 -4.03 19.33 -3.77
C PHE A 226 -4.76 20.64 -3.61
N GLU A 227 -6.08 20.63 -3.77
CA GLU A 227 -6.88 21.78 -3.37
C GLU A 227 -7.15 21.68 -1.87
N PRO A 228 -6.85 22.72 -1.07
CA PRO A 228 -7.36 22.74 0.29
C PRO A 228 -8.88 22.53 0.21
N LEU A 229 -9.43 21.62 1.04
CA LEU A 229 -10.87 21.61 1.31
C LEU A 229 -11.28 23.07 1.49
N PRO A 230 -12.41 23.54 0.94
CA PRO A 230 -12.75 24.95 0.99
C PRO A 230 -12.67 25.41 2.45
N GLN A 231 -11.55 26.07 2.79
CA GLN A 231 -11.36 26.86 4.01
C GLN A 231 -12.15 28.16 3.84
N THR A 232 -13.32 28.08 3.20
CA THR A 232 -14.24 29.18 3.07
C THR A 232 -14.98 29.23 4.38
N VAL A 233 -14.69 30.29 5.15
CA VAL A 233 -15.26 30.69 6.43
C VAL A 233 -14.38 30.32 7.63
N ASP A 234 -13.72 31.35 8.17
CA ASP A 234 -13.17 31.51 9.53
C ASP A 234 -13.41 30.31 10.49
N VAL A 235 -12.45 29.37 10.52
CA VAL A 235 -12.54 28.07 11.24
C VAL A 235 -12.32 28.21 12.75
N SER A 236 -12.39 29.43 13.30
CA SER A 236 -12.09 29.70 14.71
C SER A 236 -13.19 29.22 15.69
N GLY A 237 -14.26 28.57 15.21
CA GLY A 237 -15.39 28.13 16.04
C GLY A 237 -16.18 26.90 15.59
N LEU A 238 -15.71 26.16 14.58
CA LEU A 238 -16.45 24.99 14.06
C LEU A 238 -16.54 23.88 15.11
N GLN A 239 -17.76 23.45 15.43
CA GLN A 239 -18.02 22.42 16.42
C GLN A 239 -17.86 21.02 15.82
N ARG A 240 -17.74 20.00 16.68
CA ARG A 240 -17.85 18.61 16.24
C ARG A 240 -19.30 18.28 15.86
N CYS A 241 -19.49 17.33 14.96
CA CYS A 241 -20.82 16.93 14.48
C CYS A 241 -21.78 16.45 15.59
N PRO A 242 -21.32 15.74 16.64
CA PRO A 242 -22.17 15.41 17.80
C PRO A 242 -22.75 16.65 18.48
N SER A 243 -21.96 17.72 18.61
CA SER A 243 -22.35 18.96 19.30
C SER A 243 -23.14 19.93 18.42
N THR A 244 -23.30 19.63 17.13
CA THR A 244 -24.01 20.48 16.16
C THR A 244 -25.47 20.06 16.09
N LEU A 245 -26.43 20.97 16.32
CA LEU A 245 -27.86 20.61 16.34
C LEU A 245 -28.49 20.56 14.94
N ASP A 246 -28.13 21.51 14.06
CA ASP A 246 -28.71 21.63 12.72
C ASP A 246 -27.98 20.72 11.72
N LEU A 247 -28.76 19.91 10.99
CA LEU A 247 -28.28 18.90 10.03
C LEU A 247 -27.56 19.51 8.83
N TRP A 248 -27.81 20.79 8.54
CA TRP A 248 -27.27 21.51 7.39
C TRP A 248 -26.09 22.42 7.76
N GLN A 249 -25.67 22.42 9.02
CA GLN A 249 -24.48 23.17 9.42
C GLN A 249 -23.20 22.35 9.16
N PRO A 250 -22.10 23.01 8.80
CA PRO A 250 -20.80 22.38 8.70
C PRO A 250 -20.27 22.00 10.08
N CYS A 251 -19.51 20.90 10.16
CA CYS A 251 -18.93 20.40 11.40
C CYS A 251 -17.70 19.54 11.15
N PHE A 252 -16.94 19.27 12.22
CA PHE A 252 -15.86 18.26 12.20
C PHE A 252 -16.41 16.89 12.57
N CYS A 253 -16.23 15.94 11.65
CA CYS A 253 -16.64 14.55 11.75
C CYS A 253 -15.47 13.67 12.17
N SER A 254 -15.71 12.71 13.05
CA SER A 254 -14.71 11.73 13.52
C SER A 254 -15.05 10.34 12.98
N TYR A 255 -14.13 9.69 12.27
CA TYR A 255 -14.25 8.30 11.84
C TYR A 255 -13.18 7.43 12.50
N HIS A 256 -13.60 6.32 13.12
CA HIS A 256 -12.73 5.42 13.86
C HIS A 256 -12.55 4.09 13.13
N LEU A 257 -11.30 3.68 12.93
CA LEU A 257 -10.94 2.41 12.31
C LEU A 257 -9.94 1.65 13.18
N ARG A 258 -10.10 0.32 13.29
CA ARG A 258 -9.10 -0.55 13.92
C ARG A 258 -8.81 -1.73 13.02
N LEU A 259 -7.52 -1.96 12.80
CA LEU A 259 -7.00 -3.17 12.18
C LEU A 259 -6.60 -4.11 13.32
N GLU A 260 -7.28 -5.25 13.45
CA GLU A 260 -7.11 -6.14 14.60
C GLU A 260 -5.87 -7.01 14.47
N TRP A 261 -5.42 -7.27 13.25
CA TRP A 261 -4.20 -8.03 13.01
C TRP A 261 -3.45 -7.56 11.75
N LEU A 262 -2.19 -7.16 11.94
CA LEU A 262 -1.27 -6.83 10.85
C LEU A 262 0.12 -7.38 11.14
N PRO A 263 0.86 -7.85 10.12
CA PRO A 263 2.25 -8.23 10.27
C PRO A 263 3.12 -6.96 10.36
N CYS A 264 3.54 -6.55 11.56
CA CYS A 264 4.18 -5.25 11.78
C CYS A 264 5.72 -5.32 11.88
N LEU A 265 6.29 -6.47 12.27
CA LEU A 265 7.73 -6.62 12.47
C LEU A 265 8.22 -8.01 12.07
N LEU A 266 9.46 -8.11 11.60
CA LEU A 266 10.15 -9.39 11.37
C LEU A 266 10.80 -9.90 12.66
N LYS A 267 10.65 -11.20 12.94
CA LYS A 267 11.37 -11.88 14.02
C LYS A 267 12.62 -12.57 13.50
N TYR A 268 13.71 -12.38 14.22
CA TYR A 268 15.01 -13.00 13.94
C TYR A 268 15.38 -13.97 15.06
N CYS A 269 15.66 -15.22 14.68
CA CYS A 269 16.13 -16.27 15.58
C CYS A 269 17.63 -16.47 15.40
N ARG A 270 18.31 -17.00 16.41
CA ARG A 270 19.73 -17.35 16.32
C ARG A 270 19.88 -18.84 16.08
N SER A 271 20.76 -19.21 15.15
CA SER A 271 21.13 -20.62 14.97
C SER A 271 21.80 -21.16 16.22
N ARG A 272 21.58 -22.44 16.52
CA ARG A 272 22.29 -23.14 17.60
C ARG A 272 23.81 -23.05 17.31
N ARG A 273 24.60 -22.55 18.27
CA ARG A 273 26.04 -22.31 18.11
C ARG A 273 26.76 -23.58 17.62
N GLY A 274 27.42 -23.48 16.46
CA GLY A 274 28.52 -24.38 16.10
C GLY A 274 29.82 -23.94 16.81
N ALA A 275 30.82 -24.83 16.86
CA ALA A 275 32.07 -24.69 17.61
C ALA A 275 32.94 -23.44 17.32
N ALA A 276 32.54 -22.57 16.38
CA ALA A 276 33.24 -21.34 15.98
C ALA A 276 32.55 -20.03 16.41
N GLY A 277 31.72 -20.06 17.46
CA GLY A 277 31.48 -18.88 18.32
C GLY A 277 30.64 -17.71 17.79
N ARG A 278 30.29 -17.61 16.50
CA ARG A 278 29.35 -16.57 15.99
C ARG A 278 28.24 -17.20 15.15
N ALA A 279 26.98 -17.01 15.58
CA ALA A 279 25.80 -17.46 14.85
C ALA A 279 25.11 -16.24 14.22
N ASN A 280 24.96 -16.24 12.89
CA ASN A 280 24.18 -15.21 12.21
C ASN A 280 22.69 -15.36 12.55
N PRO A 281 21.99 -14.25 12.83
CA PRO A 281 20.54 -14.28 13.00
C PRO A 281 19.87 -14.62 11.66
N TYR A 282 18.86 -15.48 11.68
CA TYR A 282 18.03 -15.82 10.52
C TYR A 282 16.57 -15.45 10.77
N LYS A 283 15.83 -15.13 9.70
CA LYS A 283 14.42 -14.77 9.76
C LYS A 283 13.60 -16.01 10.13
N CYS A 284 12.80 -15.95 11.19
CA CYS A 284 12.05 -17.10 11.70
C CYS A 284 10.55 -16.87 11.88
N GLY A 285 10.06 -15.64 11.71
CA GLY A 285 8.63 -15.35 11.77
C GLY A 285 8.35 -13.86 11.76
N ILE A 286 7.14 -13.52 12.22
CA ILE A 286 6.65 -12.14 12.32
C ILE A 286 6.15 -11.86 13.73
N ARG A 287 6.10 -10.59 14.10
CA ARG A 287 5.26 -10.06 15.16
C ARG A 287 3.96 -9.54 14.53
N SER A 288 2.83 -9.84 15.16
CA SER A 288 1.55 -9.26 14.77
C SER A 288 1.14 -8.13 15.71
N CYS A 289 0.62 -7.05 15.13
CA CYS A 289 0.14 -5.89 15.86
C CYS A 289 -1.32 -5.61 15.54
N SER A 290 -2.04 -4.95 16.45
CA SER A 290 -3.28 -4.23 16.15
C SER A 290 -3.00 -2.73 16.18
N LYS A 291 -3.69 -1.95 15.38
CA LYS A 291 -3.50 -0.49 15.27
C LYS A 291 -4.85 0.19 15.07
N GLY A 292 -5.07 1.27 15.81
CA GLY A 292 -6.26 2.12 15.65
C GLY A 292 -5.93 3.42 14.93
N TYR A 293 -6.92 3.96 14.23
CA TYR A 293 -6.89 5.25 13.56
C TYR A 293 -8.15 6.03 13.91
N ARG A 294 -8.01 7.34 14.07
CA ARG A 294 -9.09 8.29 14.18
C ARG A 294 -8.86 9.38 13.15
N PHE A 295 -9.77 9.50 12.21
CA PHE A 295 -9.76 10.51 11.16
C PHE A 295 -10.73 11.62 11.54
N ASP A 296 -10.23 12.83 11.78
CA ASP A 296 -11.06 14.01 12.03
C ASP A 296 -11.06 14.87 10.76
N TYR A 297 -12.22 15.11 10.14
CA TYR A 297 -12.33 15.77 8.83
C TYR A 297 -13.55 16.67 8.75
N TYR A 298 -13.48 17.66 7.86
CA TYR A 298 -14.56 18.60 7.62
C TYR A 298 -15.67 17.97 6.78
N VAL A 299 -16.92 18.20 7.17
CA VAL A 299 -18.11 17.93 6.34
C VAL A 299 -18.95 19.19 6.19
N PRO A 300 -19.47 19.50 4.99
CA PRO A 300 -20.26 20.70 4.77
C PRO A 300 -21.64 20.65 5.44
N HIS A 301 -22.16 19.45 5.72
CA HIS A 301 -23.43 19.24 6.38
C HIS A 301 -23.31 18.08 7.38
N LYS A 302 -23.81 18.25 8.61
CA LYS A 302 -23.85 17.20 9.64
C LYS A 302 -24.47 15.88 9.14
N GLN A 303 -25.48 15.94 8.27
CA GLN A 303 -26.12 14.72 7.72
C GLN A 303 -25.16 13.80 6.93
N LEU A 304 -24.02 14.32 6.47
CA LEU A 304 -22.97 13.54 5.77
C LEU A 304 -22.04 12.79 6.74
N CYS A 305 -22.27 12.93 8.05
CA CYS A 305 -21.53 12.28 9.12
C CYS A 305 -22.48 11.56 10.10
N PRO A 306 -23.20 10.52 9.64
CA PRO A 306 -24.14 9.78 10.50
C PRO A 306 -23.47 8.90 11.55
N TRP A 307 -22.17 8.57 11.41
CA TRP A 307 -21.44 7.66 12.31
C TRP A 307 -20.77 8.34 13.51
N ASP A 308 -20.59 9.66 13.49
CA ASP A 308 -20.02 10.41 14.63
C ASP A 308 -21.15 10.73 15.62
N GLU A 309 -21.55 9.70 16.38
CA GLU A 309 -22.54 9.83 17.44
C GLU A 309 -21.86 10.09 18.80
N GLU A 310 -22.52 10.88 19.65
CA GLU A 310 -22.06 11.14 21.02
C GLU A 310 -22.18 9.83 21.82
N THR A 311 -21.03 9.23 22.17
CA THR A 311 -20.96 8.02 23.01
C THR A 311 -21.05 8.37 24.49
#